data_AF-A0A3D5AVF3-F1
#
_entry.id   AF-A0A3D5AVF3-F1
#
_cell.length_a   1.000
_cell.length_b   1.000
_cell.length_c   1.000
_cell.angle_alpha   90.00
_cell.angle_beta   90.00
_cell.angle_gamma   90.00
#
_symmetry.space_group_name_H-M   'P 1'
#
loop_
_entity.id
_entity.type
_entity.pdbx_description
1 polymer ?
#
loop_
_entity_poly.entity_id
_entity_poly.type
_entity_poly.pdbx_seq_one_letter_code
_entity_poly.pdbx_strand_id
1 'polypeptide(L)'
;GDDNSLFDAASRFIDEIRASGELAHLIERHYGAATRFNPINIAAFLQKIETDLSLYKPMFEEAGRRYALDWRLLAAMSYQESYWNPKAVS
;
A
#
# COMPACT_ATOMS: atom_id res chain seq x y z
N GLY A 1 4.01 36.20 -30.12
CA GLY A 1 3.65 35.74 -28.76
C GLY A 1 3.51 34.25 -28.85
N ASP A 2 4.16 33.52 -27.96
CA ASP A 2 4.16 32.05 -28.02
C ASP A 2 2.75 31.51 -27.83
N ASP A 3 2.37 30.61 -28.73
CA ASP A 3 1.07 29.94 -28.71
C ASP A 3 1.12 28.77 -27.71
N ASN A 4 0.50 28.96 -26.55
CA ASN A 4 0.41 27.96 -25.50
C ASN A 4 -0.84 27.09 -25.61
N SER A 5 -1.62 27.20 -26.70
CA SER A 5 -2.90 26.49 -26.85
C SER A 5 -2.81 24.98 -26.68
N LEU A 6 -1.73 24.36 -27.19
CA LEU A 6 -1.48 22.93 -27.01
C LEU A 6 -1.13 22.58 -25.55
N PHE A 7 -0.32 23.41 -24.90
CA PHE A 7 0.06 23.22 -23.50
C PHE A 7 -1.16 23.34 -22.57
N ASP A 8 -2.03 24.31 -22.83
CA ASP A 8 -3.26 24.52 -22.07
C ASP A 8 -4.28 23.41 -22.32
N ALA A 9 -4.35 22.86 -23.54
CA ALA A 9 -5.17 21.70 -23.86
C ALA A 9 -4.64 20.43 -23.17
N ALA A 10 -3.33 20.20 -23.20
CA ALA A 10 -2.70 19.06 -22.53
C ALA A 10 -2.87 19.13 -21.01
N SER A 11 -2.69 20.30 -20.41
CA SER A 11 -2.88 20.48 -18.96
C SER A 11 -4.32 20.19 -18.55
N ARG A 12 -5.31 20.72 -19.29
CA ARG A 12 -6.73 20.40 -19.04
C ARG A 12 -7.03 18.91 -19.16
N PHE A 13 -6.51 18.26 -20.20
CA PHE A 13 -6.68 16.82 -20.36
C PHE A 13 -6.13 16.03 -19.17
N ILE A 14 -4.91 16.37 -18.71
CA ILE A 14 -4.29 15.71 -17.54
C ILE A 14 -5.11 15.95 -16.26
N ASP A 15 -5.63 17.15 -16.06
CA ASP A 15 -6.46 17.48 -14.90
C ASP A 15 -7.80 16.71 -14.93
N GLU A 16 -8.43 16.58 -16.09
CA GLU A 16 -9.66 15.82 -16.28
C GLU A 16 -9.47 14.33 -15.97
N ILE A 17 -8.45 13.68 -16.54
CA ILE A 17 -8.19 12.25 -16.29
C ILE A 17 -7.71 11.97 -14.86
N ARG A 18 -7.12 12.98 -14.19
CA ARG A 18 -6.76 12.90 -12.78
C ARG A 18 -8.00 13.00 -11.91
N ALA A 19 -8.90 13.96 -12.18
CA ALA A 19 -10.14 14.15 -11.45
C ALA A 19 -11.12 12.98 -11.62
N SER A 20 -11.14 12.34 -12.80
CA SER A 20 -11.95 11.14 -13.07
C SER A 20 -11.39 9.86 -12.42
N GLY A 21 -10.13 9.87 -11.97
CA GLY A 21 -9.42 8.69 -11.46
C GLY A 21 -8.88 7.75 -12.54
N GLU A 22 -9.12 8.04 -13.81
CA GLU A 22 -8.67 7.23 -14.95
C GLU A 22 -7.14 7.15 -15.05
N LEU A 23 -6.45 8.26 -14.72
CA LEU A 23 -4.99 8.29 -14.65
C LEU A 23 -4.44 7.32 -13.60
N ALA A 24 -5.08 7.24 -12.42
CA ALA A 24 -4.68 6.31 -11.37
C ALA A 24 -4.91 4.86 -11.82
N HIS A 25 -6.03 4.59 -12.50
CA HIS A 25 -6.33 3.27 -13.07
C HIS A 25 -5.31 2.85 -14.14
N LEU A 26 -4.89 3.77 -15.03
CA LEU A 26 -3.85 3.53 -16.03
C LEU A 26 -2.50 3.21 -15.37
N ILE A 27 -2.09 4.01 -14.37
CA ILE A 27 -0.84 3.78 -13.65
C ILE A 27 -0.87 2.41 -12.95
N GLU A 28 -1.96 2.07 -12.27
CA GLU A 28 -2.12 0.79 -11.60
C GLU A 28 -2.08 -0.38 -12.60
N ARG A 29 -2.77 -0.26 -13.73
CA ARG A 29 -2.80 -1.28 -14.79
C ARG A 29 -1.42 -1.55 -15.39
N HIS A 30 -0.61 -0.50 -15.60
CA HIS A 30 0.67 -0.61 -16.29
C HIS A 30 1.87 -0.79 -15.36
N TYR A 31 1.79 -0.29 -14.12
CA TYR A 31 2.91 -0.25 -13.18
C TYR A 31 2.58 -0.83 -11.80
N GLY A 32 1.32 -1.12 -11.47
CA GLY A 32 0.90 -1.56 -10.13
C GLY A 32 1.58 -2.83 -9.64
N ALA A 33 1.79 -3.82 -10.51
CA ALA A 33 2.50 -5.04 -10.14
C ALA A 33 4.00 -4.80 -9.84
N ALA A 34 4.66 -3.92 -10.61
CA ALA A 34 6.06 -3.57 -10.38
C ALA A 34 6.25 -2.72 -9.11
N THR A 35 5.28 -1.86 -8.79
CA THR A 35 5.30 -1.06 -7.56
C THR A 35 5.03 -1.91 -6.31
N ARG A 36 4.14 -2.91 -6.39
CA ARG A 36 3.88 -3.86 -5.28
C ARG A 36 5.09 -4.73 -4.91
N PHE A 37 5.97 -5.03 -5.87
CA PHE A 37 7.17 -5.85 -5.68
C PHE A 37 8.47 -5.06 -5.87
N ASN A 38 8.47 -3.76 -5.54
CA ASN A 38 9.70 -2.95 -5.53
C ASN A 38 10.66 -3.45 -4.42
N PRO A 39 11.96 -3.68 -4.70
CA PRO A 39 12.97 -4.05 -3.70
C PRO A 39 12.96 -3.21 -2.41
N ILE A 40 12.65 -1.91 -2.53
CA ILE A 40 12.55 -0.99 -1.38
C ILE A 40 11.37 -1.40 -0.46
N ASN A 41 10.23 -1.78 -1.04
CA ASN A 41 9.06 -2.24 -0.28
C ASN A 41 9.33 -3.57 0.41
N ILE A 42 10.10 -4.47 -0.22
CA ILE A 42 10.51 -5.75 0.39
C ILE A 42 11.44 -5.48 1.59
N ALA A 43 12.43 -4.60 1.44
CA ALA A 43 13.34 -4.25 2.54
C ALA A 43 12.58 -3.62 3.72
N ALA A 44 11.66 -2.69 3.45
CA ALA A 44 10.81 -2.08 4.48
C ALA A 44 9.88 -3.11 5.17
N PHE A 45 9.35 -4.06 4.41
CA PHE A 45 8.55 -5.16 4.97
C PHE A 45 9.36 -6.06 5.90
N LEU A 46 10.57 -6.46 5.48
CA LEU A 46 11.48 -7.26 6.30
C LEU A 46 11.87 -6.51 7.58
N GLN A 47 12.16 -5.22 7.49
CA GLN A 47 12.44 -4.39 8.66
C GLN A 47 11.26 -4.38 9.64
N LYS A 48 10.02 -4.23 9.13
CA LYS A 48 8.81 -4.26 9.98
C LYS A 48 8.55 -5.62 10.62
N ILE A 49 8.96 -6.73 10.00
CA ILE A 49 8.92 -8.05 10.63
C ILE A 49 9.86 -8.09 11.84
N GLU A 50 11.06 -7.53 11.72
CA GLU A 50 12.03 -7.51 12.80
C GLU A 50 11.61 -6.56 13.94
N THR A 51 11.10 -5.37 13.60
CA THR A 51 10.76 -4.34 14.60
C THR A 51 9.35 -4.50 15.16
N ASP A 52 8.33 -4.50 14.31
CA ASP A 52 6.95 -4.30 14.75
C ASP A 52 6.29 -5.66 15.05
N LEU A 53 6.46 -6.64 14.15
CA LEU A 53 5.87 -7.97 14.36
C LEU A 53 6.47 -8.66 15.58
N SER A 54 7.75 -8.45 15.91
CA SER A 54 8.36 -9.06 17.09
C SER A 54 7.65 -8.66 18.40
N LEU A 55 7.11 -7.43 18.47
CA LEU A 55 6.34 -6.92 19.61
C LEU A 55 4.94 -7.54 19.71
N TYR A 56 4.27 -7.77 18.58
CA TYR A 56 2.89 -8.27 18.55
C TYR A 56 2.78 -9.79 18.36
N LYS A 57 3.87 -10.47 17.99
CA LYS A 57 3.92 -11.91 17.76
C LYS A 57 3.32 -12.73 18.92
N PRO A 58 3.63 -12.45 20.20
CA PRO A 58 3.02 -13.20 21.31
C PRO A 58 1.49 -13.13 21.32
N MET A 59 0.92 -11.97 20.96
CA MET A 59 -0.53 -11.76 20.89
C MET A 59 -1.16 -12.55 19.73
N PHE A 60 -0.54 -12.53 18.56
CA PHE A 60 -1.02 -13.32 17.41
C PHE A 60 -0.95 -14.82 17.69
N GLU A 61 0.13 -15.30 18.31
CA GLU A 61 0.27 -16.70 18.69
C GLU A 61 -0.77 -17.12 19.75
N GLU A 62 -1.07 -16.26 20.72
CA GLU A 62 -2.13 -16.52 21.70
C GLU A 62 -3.50 -16.61 21.03
N ALA A 63 -3.83 -15.65 20.15
CA ALA A 63 -5.08 -15.66 19.40
C ALA A 63 -5.18 -16.88 18.48
N GLY A 64 -4.10 -17.24 17.78
CA GLY A 64 -4.03 -18.42 16.93
C GLY A 64 -4.30 -19.71 17.72
N ARG A 65 -3.70 -19.85 18.90
CA ARG A 65 -4.00 -20.98 19.81
C ARG A 65 -5.45 -20.97 20.29
N ARG A 66 -5.99 -19.81 20.68
CA ARG A 66 -7.35 -19.67 21.23
C ARG A 66 -8.42 -20.02 20.19
N TYR A 67 -8.22 -19.61 18.95
CA TYR A 67 -9.22 -19.77 17.88
C TYR A 67 -8.90 -20.90 16.89
N ALA A 68 -7.84 -21.70 17.15
CA ALA A 68 -7.36 -22.75 16.25
C ALA A 68 -7.06 -22.24 14.82
N LEU A 69 -6.44 -21.06 14.73
CA LEU A 69 -6.05 -20.40 13.47
C LEU A 69 -4.52 -20.30 13.38
N ASP A 70 -4.01 -20.25 12.15
CA ASP A 70 -2.60 -19.93 11.92
C ASP A 70 -2.33 -18.47 12.31
N TRP A 71 -1.49 -18.25 13.32
CA TRP A 71 -1.15 -16.92 13.79
C TRP A 71 -0.50 -16.04 12.70
N ARG A 72 0.14 -16.65 11.71
CA ARG A 72 0.74 -15.94 10.57
C ARG A 72 -0.32 -15.31 9.68
N LEU A 73 -1.49 -15.95 9.56
CA LEU A 73 -2.63 -15.37 8.85
C LEU A 73 -3.16 -14.13 9.57
N LEU A 74 -3.30 -14.20 10.89
CA LEU A 74 -3.72 -13.08 11.72
C LEU A 74 -2.74 -11.90 11.62
N ALA A 75 -1.43 -12.19 11.68
CA ALA A 75 -0.39 -11.20 11.51
C ALA A 75 -0.44 -10.55 10.11
N ALA A 76 -0.61 -11.34 9.05
CA ALA A 76 -0.69 -10.84 7.67
C ALA A 76 -1.91 -9.94 7.44
N MET A 77 -3.08 -10.32 7.98
CA MET A 77 -4.29 -9.48 7.92
C MET A 77 -4.05 -8.15 8.64
N SER A 78 -3.52 -8.18 9.87
CA SER A 78 -3.24 -6.96 10.64
C SER A 78 -2.21 -6.05 9.96
N TYR A 79 -1.24 -6.62 9.23
CA TYR A 79 -0.29 -5.85 8.44
C TYR A 79 -0.97 -5.11 7.28
N GLN A 80 -1.89 -5.75 6.56
CA GLN A 80 -2.60 -5.05 5.47
C GLN A 80 -3.51 -3.94 5.98
N GLU A 81 -4.16 -4.14 7.13
CA GLU A 81 -5.11 -3.18 7.70
C GLU A 81 -4.41 -1.95 8.33
N SER A 82 -3.20 -2.10 8.87
CA SER A 82 -2.59 -1.04 9.69
C SER A 82 -1.06 -0.94 9.61
N TYR A 83 -0.39 -1.80 8.85
CA TYR A 83 1.07 -1.95 8.87
C TYR A 83 1.64 -2.21 10.27
N TRP A 84 0.85 -2.87 11.13
CA TRP A 84 1.11 -3.08 12.57
C TRP A 84 1.31 -1.77 13.35
N ASN A 85 0.66 -0.68 12.93
CA ASN A 85 0.64 0.58 13.65
C ASN A 85 -0.62 0.69 14.53
N PRO A 86 -0.50 0.68 15.87
CA PRO A 86 -1.64 0.75 16.77
C PRO A 86 -2.35 2.12 16.76
N LYS A 87 -1.75 3.13 16.11
CA LYS A 87 -2.32 4.47 15.92
C LYS A 87 -2.81 4.72 14.50
N ALA A 88 -2.90 3.69 13.66
CA ALA A 88 -3.49 3.83 12.33
C ALA A 88 -4.93 4.35 12.46
N VAL A 89 -5.23 5.42 11.73
CA VAL A 89 -6.57 6.01 11.61
C VAL A 89 -6.95 5.98 10.14
N SER A 90 -8.20 5.58 9.86
CA SER A 90 -8.80 5.48 8.52
C SER A 90 -9.70 6.67 8.24
#